data_AF-A0A7W1A2E0-F1
#
_entry.id   AF-A0A7W1A2E0-F1
#
_cell.length_a   1.000
_cell.length_b   1.000
_cell.length_c   1.000
_cell.angle_alpha   90.00
_cell.angle_beta   90.00
_cell.angle_gamma   90.00
#
_symmetry.space_group_name_H-M   'P 1'
#
loop_
_entity.id
_entity.type
_entity.pdbx_description
1 polymer ?
#
loop_
_entity_poly.entity_id
_entity_poly.type
_entity_poly.pdbx_seq_one_letter_code
_entity_poly.pdbx_strand_id
1 'polypeptide(L)'
;MFILFLILAGIVIVWLFLRAGELFYISVRDGKLLVVRGRVPVSMLQEFRDCVRNPVVRRGAIKAFKTESGGQLTCSGDISEGREQRMRNTFMLYPASKLRIAPAAKDRTFGQLAGIAWLAWMLDRTGRH
;
A
#
# COMPACT_ATOMS: atom_id res chain seq x y z
N MET A 1 15.08 -11.17 -32.05
CA MET A 1 15.19 -11.79 -30.71
C MET A 1 15.90 -10.90 -29.69
N PHE A 2 17.06 -10.33 -30.02
CA PHE A 2 17.83 -9.44 -29.12
C PHE A 2 17.09 -8.17 -28.68
N ILE A 3 16.39 -7.50 -29.61
CA ILE A 3 15.57 -6.30 -29.31
C ILE A 3 14.45 -6.63 -28.32
N LEU A 4 13.77 -7.77 -28.50
CA LEU A 4 12.71 -8.22 -27.59
C LEU A 4 13.27 -8.49 -26.18
N PHE A 5 14.46 -9.07 -26.09
CA PHE A 5 15.14 -9.31 -24.82
C PHE A 5 15.49 -8.00 -24.10
N LEU A 6 15.98 -6.99 -24.82
CA LEU A 6 16.27 -5.67 -24.25
C LEU A 6 15.01 -4.95 -23.76
N ILE A 7 13.90 -5.04 -24.51
CA ILE A 7 12.62 -4.49 -24.09
C ILE A 7 12.14 -5.18 -22.82
N LEU A 8 12.21 -6.52 -22.77
CA LEU A 8 11.78 -7.29 -21.61
C LEU A 8 12.64 -6.98 -20.37
N ALA A 9 13.96 -6.93 -20.53
CA ALA A 9 14.89 -6.55 -19.48
C ALA A 9 14.63 -5.12 -18.98
N GLY A 10 14.38 -4.18 -19.90
CA GLY A 10 14.01 -2.81 -19.56
C GLY A 10 12.73 -2.73 -18.73
N ILE A 11 11.69 -3.47 -19.11
CA ILE A 11 10.43 -3.54 -18.35
C ILE A 11 10.68 -4.09 -16.94
N VAL A 12 11.46 -5.16 -16.81
CA VAL A 12 11.79 -5.76 -15.50
C VAL A 12 12.57 -4.78 -14.63
N ILE A 13 13.55 -4.06 -15.19
CA ILE A 13 14.35 -3.07 -14.47
C ILE A 13 13.48 -1.90 -14.02
N VAL A 14 12.67 -1.32 -14.90
CA VAL A 14 11.72 -0.24 -14.55
C VAL A 14 10.76 -0.71 -13.47
N TRP A 15 10.25 -1.93 -13.58
CA TRP A 15 9.36 -2.51 -12.58
C TRP A 15 10.05 -2.70 -11.22
N LEU A 16 11.30 -3.14 -11.20
CA LEU A 16 12.10 -3.25 -9.97
C LEU A 16 12.37 -1.88 -9.34
N PHE A 17 12.69 -0.85 -10.14
CA PHE A 17 12.90 0.51 -9.65
C PHE A 17 11.64 1.12 -9.04
N LEU A 18 10.49 0.96 -9.70
CA LEU A 18 9.19 1.38 -9.16
C LEU A 18 8.85 0.68 -7.85
N ARG A 19 9.37 -0.54 -7.63
CA ARG A 19 9.16 -1.34 -6.43
C ARG A 19 10.15 -1.02 -5.30
N ALA A 20 11.37 -0.60 -5.64
CA ALA A 20 12.43 -0.28 -4.68
C ALA A 20 12.12 0.98 -3.85
N GLY A 21 11.35 1.92 -4.41
CA GLY A 21 10.89 3.12 -3.71
C GLY A 21 9.64 2.92 -2.84
N GLU A 22 8.93 1.79 -2.95
CA GLU A 22 7.63 1.60 -2.28
C GLU A 22 7.81 1.32 -0.77
N LEU A 23 7.36 2.25 0.07
CA LEU A 23 7.37 2.14 1.54
C LEU A 23 6.31 1.16 2.03
N PHE A 24 5.10 1.26 1.48
CA PHE A 24 4.01 0.33 1.76
C PHE A 24 2.94 0.33 0.67
N TYR A 25 2.21 -0.79 0.61
CA TYR A 25 1.08 -1.00 -0.27
C TYR A 25 -0.12 -1.49 0.54
N ILE A 26 -1.23 -0.74 0.51
CA ILE A 26 -2.47 -1.09 1.20
C ILE A 26 -3.57 -1.23 0.15
N SER A 27 -4.26 -2.37 0.17
CA SER A 27 -5.46 -2.57 -0.63
C SER A 27 -6.69 -2.22 0.19
N VAL A 28 -7.61 -1.48 -0.42
CA VAL A 28 -8.91 -1.11 0.15
C VAL A 28 -9.99 -1.93 -0.56
N ARG A 29 -10.86 -2.57 0.22
CA ARG A 29 -12.04 -3.27 -0.31
C ARG A 29 -13.17 -3.22 0.73
N ASP A 30 -14.35 -2.79 0.30
CA ASP A 30 -15.57 -2.72 1.12
C ASP A 30 -15.34 -2.05 2.50
N GLY A 31 -14.64 -0.91 2.50
CA GLY A 31 -14.29 -0.17 3.73
C GLY A 31 -13.29 -0.86 4.66
N LYS A 32 -12.69 -1.98 4.24
CA LYS A 32 -11.62 -2.68 4.94
C LYS A 32 -10.27 -2.36 4.30
N LEU A 33 -9.25 -2.27 5.15
CA LEU A 33 -7.85 -2.08 4.75
C LEU A 33 -7.07 -3.37 4.95
N LEU A 34 -6.30 -3.74 3.93
CA LEU A 34 -5.38 -4.86 3.98
C LEU A 34 -3.99 -4.36 3.59
N VAL A 35 -3.05 -4.40 4.55
CA VAL A 35 -1.64 -4.08 4.25
C VAL A 35 -1.07 -5.24 3.44
N VAL A 36 -0.87 -5.03 2.15
CA VAL A 36 -0.35 -6.07 1.25
C VAL A 36 1.17 -6.11 1.33
N ARG A 37 1.84 -4.96 1.49
CA ARG A 37 3.31 -4.86 1.62
C ARG A 37 3.74 -3.70 2.50
N GLY A 38 4.98 -3.77 2.98
CA GLY A 38 5.60 -2.69 3.76
C GLY A 38 5.19 -2.65 5.23
N ARG A 39 5.58 -1.59 5.92
CA ARG A 39 5.25 -1.36 7.33
C ARG A 39 4.46 -0.08 7.46
N VAL A 40 3.37 -0.15 8.21
CA VAL A 40 2.46 0.97 8.45
C VAL A 40 2.20 1.04 9.95
N PRO A 41 2.45 2.18 10.61
CA PRO A 41 2.10 2.39 12.01
C PRO A 41 0.61 2.14 12.25
N VAL A 42 0.26 1.55 13.40
CA VAL A 42 -1.13 1.23 13.74
C VAL A 42 -2.01 2.49 13.80
N SER A 43 -1.49 3.60 14.32
CA SER A 43 -2.20 4.88 14.38
C SER A 43 -2.52 5.43 12.98
N MET A 44 -1.56 5.38 12.06
CA MET A 44 -1.78 5.75 10.65
C MET A 44 -2.82 4.83 9.98
N LEU A 45 -2.74 3.53 10.25
CA LEU A 45 -3.70 2.56 9.71
C LEU A 45 -5.12 2.79 10.24
N GLN A 46 -5.28 3.24 11.49
CA GLN A 46 -6.57 3.62 12.06
C GLN A 46 -7.14 4.86 11.37
N GLU A 47 -6.35 5.93 11.22
CA GLU A 47 -6.80 7.13 10.50
C GLU A 47 -7.21 6.83 9.05
N PHE A 48 -6.43 5.98 8.36
CA PHE A 48 -6.79 5.55 7.00
C PHE A 48 -8.07 4.71 7.00
N ARG A 49 -8.29 3.89 8.04
CA ARG A 49 -9.50 3.07 8.19
C ARG A 49 -10.72 3.96 8.35
N ASP A 50 -10.62 4.99 9.17
CA ASP A 50 -11.71 5.94 9.40
C ASP A 50 -12.04 6.72 8.15
N CYS A 51 -11.01 7.09 7.38
CA CYS A 51 -11.23 7.62 6.04
C CYS A 51 -12.04 6.61 5.20
N VAL A 52 -11.59 5.37 4.98
CA VAL A 52 -12.24 4.41 4.06
C VAL A 52 -13.59 3.86 4.48
N ARG A 53 -14.00 4.07 5.73
CA ARG A 53 -15.29 3.62 6.26
C ARG A 53 -16.43 4.60 6.03
N ASN A 54 -16.17 5.90 5.98
CA ASN A 54 -17.24 6.89 5.87
C ASN A 54 -16.91 8.02 4.90
N PRO A 55 -17.56 8.10 3.72
CA PRO A 55 -18.37 7.04 3.09
C PRO A 55 -17.53 5.79 2.76
N VAL A 56 -18.18 4.63 2.66
CA VAL A 56 -17.51 3.34 2.40
C VAL A 56 -16.88 3.34 1.01
N VAL A 57 -15.56 3.17 0.96
CA VAL A 57 -14.83 2.96 -0.29
C VAL A 57 -14.98 1.51 -0.72
N ARG A 58 -15.55 1.28 -1.92
CA ARG A 58 -15.79 -0.09 -2.42
C ARG A 58 -14.50 -0.79 -2.80
N ARG A 59 -13.62 -0.10 -3.54
CA ARG A 59 -12.35 -0.66 -3.99
C ARG A 59 -11.33 0.42 -4.24
N GLY A 60 -10.13 0.25 -3.72
CA GLY A 60 -9.03 1.17 -3.97
C GLY A 60 -7.68 0.61 -3.57
N ALA A 61 -6.65 1.41 -3.77
CA ALA A 61 -5.31 1.09 -3.30
C ALA A 61 -4.59 2.36 -2.88
N ILE A 62 -3.85 2.26 -1.78
CA ILE A 62 -3.07 3.33 -1.18
C ILE A 62 -1.61 2.88 -1.22
N LYS A 63 -0.77 3.63 -1.91
CA LYS A 63 0.66 3.34 -2.07
C LYS A 63 1.46 4.48 -1.47
N ALA A 64 2.52 4.18 -0.75
CA ALA A 64 3.48 5.20 -0.34
C ALA A 64 4.84 4.89 -0.96
N PHE A 65 5.49 5.91 -1.50
CA PHE A 65 6.81 5.86 -2.11
C PHE A 65 7.76 6.79 -1.37
N LYS A 66 9.04 6.43 -1.31
CA LYS A 66 10.11 7.30 -0.85
C LYS A 66 10.57 8.19 -2.01
N THR A 67 10.60 9.49 -1.80
CA THR A 67 11.15 10.49 -2.72
C THR A 67 12.38 11.15 -2.08
N GLU A 68 13.10 11.99 -2.82
CA GLU A 68 14.28 12.71 -2.32
C GLU A 68 13.92 13.72 -1.22
N SER A 69 12.75 14.34 -1.31
CA SER A 69 12.26 15.39 -0.41
C SER A 69 11.34 14.89 0.72
N GLY A 70 11.00 13.59 0.74
CA GLY A 70 10.07 13.03 1.71
C GLY A 70 9.47 11.70 1.28
N GLY A 71 8.31 11.35 1.79
CA GLY A 71 7.50 10.28 1.21
C GLY A 71 6.35 10.87 0.41
N GLN A 72 5.91 10.18 -0.63
CA GLN A 72 4.74 10.53 -1.43
C GLN A 72 3.69 9.42 -1.28
N LEU A 73 2.44 9.79 -0.99
CA LEU A 73 1.32 8.84 -0.88
C LEU A 73 0.39 9.00 -2.08
N THR A 74 0.13 7.95 -2.84
CA THR A 74 -0.78 7.96 -3.99
C THR A 74 -1.95 7.03 -3.74
N CYS A 75 -3.16 7.53 -3.99
CA CYS A 75 -4.39 6.75 -3.93
C CYS A 75 -4.87 6.39 -5.34
N SER A 76 -5.63 5.30 -5.46
CA SER A 76 -6.22 4.86 -6.73
C SER A 76 -7.52 4.12 -6.47
N GLY A 77 -8.40 4.08 -7.48
CA GLY A 77 -9.73 3.47 -7.40
C GLY A 77 -10.79 4.46 -6.91
N ASP A 78 -11.73 3.98 -6.12
CA ASP A 78 -12.89 4.70 -5.60
C ASP A 78 -12.55 5.62 -4.40
N ILE A 79 -11.35 6.21 -4.40
CA ILE A 79 -10.87 7.13 -3.38
C ILE A 79 -10.93 8.53 -3.97
N SER A 80 -11.81 9.40 -3.42
CA SER A 80 -11.90 10.78 -3.89
C SER A 80 -10.66 11.61 -3.52
N GLU A 81 -10.40 12.67 -4.28
CA GLU A 81 -9.25 13.57 -4.09
C GLU A 81 -9.20 14.16 -2.67
N GLY A 82 -10.33 14.56 -2.10
CA GLY A 82 -10.36 15.09 -0.72
C GLY A 82 -9.92 14.05 0.33
N ARG A 83 -10.20 12.77 0.09
CA ARG A 83 -9.78 11.66 0.97
C ARG A 83 -8.31 11.36 0.78
N GLU A 84 -7.84 11.40 -0.46
CA GLU A 84 -6.41 11.30 -0.78
C GLU A 84 -5.63 12.41 -0.08
N GLN A 85 -6.09 13.67 -0.16
CA GLN A 85 -5.44 14.79 0.50
C GLN A 85 -5.41 14.63 2.01
N ARG A 86 -6.49 14.16 2.64
CA ARG A 86 -6.51 13.84 4.07
C ARG A 86 -5.47 12.76 4.41
N MET A 87 -5.41 11.67 3.63
CA MET A 87 -4.43 10.59 3.85
C MET A 87 -3.00 11.08 3.65
N ARG A 88 -2.75 11.98 2.69
CA ARG A 88 -1.45 12.63 2.48
C ARG A 88 -1.07 13.48 3.70
N ASN A 89 -2.01 14.27 4.24
CA ASN A 89 -1.78 15.08 5.44
C ASN A 89 -1.43 14.19 6.65
N THR A 90 -2.20 13.12 6.88
CA THR A 90 -1.89 12.12 7.91
C THR A 90 -0.49 11.54 7.69
N PHE A 91 -0.16 11.15 6.44
CA PHE A 91 1.13 10.57 6.11
C PHE A 91 2.31 11.53 6.39
N MET A 92 2.15 12.83 6.11
CA MET A 92 3.17 13.84 6.40
C MET A 92 3.52 13.96 7.89
N LEU A 93 2.61 13.58 8.79
CA LEU A 93 2.87 13.55 10.24
C LEU A 93 3.83 12.42 10.67
N TYR A 94 4.08 11.44 9.79
CA TYR A 94 4.95 10.29 10.05
C TYR A 94 6.18 10.32 9.15
N PRO A 95 7.32 10.89 9.60
CA PRO A 95 8.55 10.86 8.83
C PRO A 95 9.01 9.42 8.55
N ALA A 96 9.67 9.21 7.41
CA ALA A 96 10.10 7.89 6.94
C ALA A 96 10.97 7.10 7.96
N SER A 97 11.65 7.80 8.86
CA SER A 97 12.39 7.24 10.00
C SER A 97 11.48 6.51 11.00
N LYS A 98 10.26 7.02 11.27
CA LYS A 98 9.27 6.36 12.15
C LYS A 98 8.61 5.16 11.47
N LEU A 99 8.45 5.17 10.14
CA LEU A 99 7.91 4.02 9.39
C LEU A 99 8.82 2.78 9.46
N ARG A 100 10.14 2.99 9.53
CA ARG A 100 11.13 1.91 9.60
C ARG A 100 11.12 1.17 10.94
N ILE A 101 10.85 1.90 12.02
CA ILE A 101 10.83 1.40 13.42
C ILE A 101 9.46 0.79 13.76
N ALA A 102 8.41 1.09 12.99
CA ALA A 102 7.07 0.60 13.25
C ALA A 102 7.03 -0.95 13.31
N PRO A 103 6.37 -1.54 14.32
CA PRO A 103 6.23 -2.98 14.41
C PRO A 103 5.53 -3.51 13.15
N ALA A 104 6.05 -4.58 12.58
CA ALA A 104 5.37 -5.24 11.47
C ALA A 104 3.98 -5.70 11.93
N ALA A 105 2.96 -5.54 11.09
CA ALA A 105 1.63 -6.07 11.36
C ALA A 105 1.76 -7.55 11.76
N LYS A 106 1.29 -7.87 12.97
CA LYS A 106 1.63 -9.10 13.71
C LYS A 106 1.17 -10.39 13.01
N ASP A 107 0.20 -10.27 12.10
CA ASP A 107 -0.44 -11.42 11.44
C ASP A 107 -0.44 -11.25 9.92
N ARG A 108 0.73 -11.38 9.29
CA ARG A 108 0.83 -11.35 7.82
C ARG A 108 0.43 -12.70 7.22
N THR A 109 -0.61 -12.71 6.38
CA THR A 109 -0.99 -13.89 5.59
C THR A 109 0.01 -14.18 4.48
N PHE A 110 0.06 -15.42 3.97
CA PHE A 110 0.97 -15.81 2.89
C PHE A 110 0.79 -14.95 1.62
N GLY A 111 -0.44 -14.49 1.34
CA GLY A 111 -0.72 -13.56 0.25
C GLY A 111 -0.13 -12.16 0.46
N GLN A 112 0.01 -11.72 1.71
CA GLN A 112 0.75 -10.50 2.06
C GLN A 112 2.26 -10.71 1.98
N LEU A 113 2.76 -11.92 2.27
CA LEU A 113 4.19 -12.26 2.06
C LEU A 113 4.57 -12.28 0.58
N ALA A 114 3.74 -12.89 -0.27
CA ALA A 114 3.88 -12.82 -1.73
C ALA A 114 3.61 -11.40 -2.27
N GLY A 115 2.92 -10.58 -1.48
CA GLY A 115 2.54 -9.22 -1.81
C GLY A 115 1.52 -9.14 -2.94
N ILE A 116 0.66 -10.15 -3.08
CA ILE A 116 -0.35 -10.26 -4.14
C ILE A 116 -1.71 -9.91 -3.52
N ALA A 117 -2.29 -8.78 -3.90
CA ALA A 117 -3.51 -8.27 -3.26
C ALA A 117 -4.70 -9.24 -3.34
N TRP A 118 -4.95 -9.87 -4.49
CA TRP A 118 -6.08 -10.78 -4.65
C TRP A 118 -5.94 -12.04 -3.77
N LEU A 119 -4.71 -12.59 -3.69
CA LEU A 119 -4.39 -13.75 -2.87
C LEU A 119 -4.45 -13.40 -1.38
N ALA A 120 -3.97 -12.21 -1.01
CA ALA A 120 -4.04 -11.70 0.35
C ALA A 120 -5.51 -11.56 0.82
N TRP A 121 -6.39 -11.03 -0.03
CA TRP A 121 -7.83 -10.97 0.26
C TRP A 121 -8.50 -12.34 0.32
N MET A 122 -8.04 -13.31 -0.47
CA MET A 122 -8.56 -14.67 -0.44
C MET A 122 -8.24 -15.34 0.92
N LEU A 123 -7.00 -15.23 1.38
CA LEU A 123 -6.54 -15.84 2.63
C LEU A 123 -7.05 -15.10 3.89
N ASP A 124 -7.22 -13.78 3.84
CA ASP A 124 -7.85 -13.02 4.95
C ASP A 124 -9.30 -13.46 5.22
N ARG A 125 -10.02 -13.92 4.18
CA ARG A 125 -11.36 -14.48 4.35
C ARG A 125 -11.33 -15.86 5.03
N THR A 126 -10.31 -16.67 4.74
CA THR A 126 -10.21 -18.05 5.25
C THR A 126 -9.80 -18.11 6.72
N GLY A 127 -9.04 -17.12 7.21
CA GLY A 127 -8.55 -17.08 8.60
C GLY A 127 -9.55 -16.58 9.66
N ARG A 128 -10.83 -16.37 9.33
CA ARG A 128 -11.89 -15.93 10.28
C ARG A 128 -12.99 -16.98 10.47
N HIS A 129 -12.60 -18.22 10.77
CA HIS A 129 -13.49 -19.25 11.28
C HIS A 129 -12.97 -19.75 12.63
#